data_AF-A0A1U7Z948-F1
#
_entry.id   AF-A0A1U7Z948-F1
#
_cell.length_a   1.000
_cell.length_b   1.000
_cell.length_c   1.000
_cell.angle_alpha   90.00
_cell.angle_beta   90.00
_cell.angle_gamma   90.00
#
_symmetry.space_group_name_H-M   'P 1'
#
loop_
_entity.id
_entity.type
_entity.pdbx_description
1 polymer ?
#
loop_
_entity_poly.entity_id
_entity_poly.type
_entity_poly.pdbx_seq_one_letter_code
_entity_poly.pdbx_strand_id
1 'polypeptide(L)'
;MNLSSLLLPPIPPIWVYKGSIRSTSPRPFQIPIACIQNSDGKSFLLSNLISLAVAVTLNSPLPSLAIPSLNSQTPLLPSTTPFSQSKNLEIGLEDGKIRPCPSINPGCISTNPKSSSFAFPWVIPANASENAVEKLQEAILKTQKNAKIQTIENTPDGQYLRAEVDGDFGRPRDVLEFLVKGDVVAYRCMATKVTYVYPFTTAIGDSKGQQERLKNIMDQLGWYAPSFDSMD
;
A
#
# COMPACT_ATOMS: atom_id res chain seq x y z
N MET A 1 17.90 24.05 -68.10
CA MET A 1 18.65 24.88 -67.13
C MET A 1 17.94 24.81 -65.79
N ASN A 2 18.66 24.25 -64.83
CA ASN A 2 18.49 24.02 -63.37
C ASN A 2 17.15 24.21 -62.64
N LEU A 3 16.77 23.10 -61.98
CA LEU A 3 15.97 23.01 -60.75
C LEU A 3 16.74 23.61 -59.55
N SER A 4 16.01 24.26 -58.64
CA SER A 4 16.52 24.66 -57.31
C SER A 4 15.73 23.93 -56.24
N SER A 5 16.34 22.91 -55.65
CA SER A 5 15.91 22.25 -54.41
C SER A 5 16.70 22.82 -53.24
N LEU A 6 15.98 23.34 -52.24
CA LEU A 6 16.55 23.88 -51.00
C LEU A 6 16.92 22.72 -50.06
N LEU A 7 18.19 22.69 -49.66
CA LEU A 7 18.80 21.74 -48.74
C LEU A 7 18.46 22.04 -47.28
N LEU A 8 18.14 20.99 -46.52
CA LEU A 8 18.17 20.98 -45.05
C LEU A 8 19.63 21.02 -44.53
N PRO A 9 19.87 21.58 -43.33
CA PRO A 9 21.17 21.51 -42.67
C PRO A 9 21.46 20.11 -42.08
N PRO A 10 22.75 19.73 -41.96
CA PRO A 10 23.15 18.38 -41.55
C PRO A 10 23.03 18.14 -40.03
N ILE A 11 22.67 16.90 -39.72
CA ILE A 11 22.58 16.29 -38.39
C ILE A 11 24.00 16.13 -37.79
N PRO A 12 24.24 16.49 -36.51
CA PRO A 12 25.55 16.28 -35.89
C PRO A 12 25.82 14.80 -35.55
N PRO A 13 27.10 14.36 -35.55
CA PRO A 13 27.45 12.96 -35.39
C PRO A 13 27.28 12.44 -33.95
N ILE A 14 26.81 11.20 -33.87
CA ILE A 14 26.68 10.37 -32.68
C ILE A 14 28.07 10.14 -32.06
N TRP A 15 28.28 10.64 -30.84
CA TRP A 15 29.44 10.29 -30.03
C TRP A 15 29.26 8.90 -29.42
N VAL A 16 29.99 7.92 -29.96
CA VAL A 16 30.16 6.60 -29.37
C VAL A 16 31.14 6.73 -28.20
N TYR A 17 30.63 6.84 -26.97
CA TYR A 17 31.45 6.75 -25.77
C TYR A 17 31.86 5.29 -25.54
N LYS A 18 33.12 4.98 -25.83
CA LYS A 18 33.76 3.69 -25.55
C LYS A 18 34.18 3.65 -24.07
N GLY A 19 33.26 3.25 -23.20
CA GLY A 19 33.51 3.04 -21.77
C GLY A 19 34.31 1.78 -21.52
N SER A 20 35.53 1.95 -21.02
CA SER A 20 36.48 0.89 -20.65
C SER A 20 35.98 0.07 -19.46
N ILE A 21 35.92 -1.26 -19.63
CA ILE A 21 35.63 -2.23 -18.57
C ILE A 21 36.88 -2.36 -17.70
N ARG A 22 36.85 -1.80 -16.48
CA ARG A 22 37.83 -2.11 -15.43
C ARG A 22 37.21 -3.09 -14.44
N SER A 23 37.60 -4.35 -14.58
CA SER A 23 37.38 -5.41 -13.60
C SER A 23 37.98 -4.98 -12.25
N THR A 24 37.14 -4.84 -11.23
CA THR A 24 37.57 -4.58 -9.86
C THR A 24 37.14 -5.77 -9.02
N SER A 25 38.14 -6.52 -8.56
CA SER A 25 38.01 -7.70 -7.70
C SER A 25 37.38 -7.35 -6.34
N PRO A 26 36.49 -8.18 -5.78
CA PRO A 26 35.93 -7.98 -4.45
C PRO A 26 36.96 -8.33 -3.38
N ARG A 27 37.35 -7.35 -2.55
CA ARG A 27 38.05 -7.61 -1.29
C ARG A 27 37.05 -8.07 -0.23
N PRO A 28 37.37 -9.11 0.56
CA PRO A 28 36.52 -9.55 1.66
C PRO A 28 36.58 -8.58 2.84
N PHE A 29 35.42 -8.24 3.38
CA PHE A 29 35.25 -7.60 4.68
C PHE A 29 35.86 -8.49 5.77
N GLN A 30 36.95 -8.04 6.39
CA GLN A 30 37.55 -8.67 7.56
C GLN A 30 36.97 -8.03 8.83
N ILE A 31 36.35 -8.90 9.64
CA ILE A 31 35.91 -8.65 11.01
C ILE A 31 37.17 -8.47 11.87
N PRO A 32 37.29 -7.42 12.73
CA PRO A 32 38.40 -7.34 13.65
C PRO A 32 38.22 -8.35 14.79
N ILE A 33 38.96 -9.46 14.70
CA ILE A 33 39.24 -10.37 15.82
C ILE A 33 40.27 -9.66 16.71
N ALA A 34 39.88 -9.33 17.95
CA ALA A 34 40.80 -8.80 18.94
C ALA A 34 41.80 -9.89 19.35
N CYS A 35 43.09 -9.60 19.19
CA CYS A 35 44.19 -10.45 19.62
C CYS A 35 44.21 -10.58 21.15
N ILE A 36 44.26 -11.83 21.61
CA ILE A 36 44.63 -12.19 22.98
C ILE A 36 46.15 -12.01 23.10
N GLN A 37 46.58 -11.05 23.91
CA GLN A 37 47.97 -10.97 24.37
C GLN A 37 48.07 -11.56 25.78
N ASN A 38 48.85 -12.63 25.89
CA ASN A 38 49.36 -13.14 27.14
C ASN A 38 50.43 -12.17 27.66
N SER A 39 50.31 -11.72 28.90
CA SER A 39 51.43 -11.19 29.67
C SER A 39 51.46 -11.84 31.04
N ASP A 40 52.57 -12.54 31.30
CA ASP A 40 52.95 -13.02 32.62
C ASP A 40 53.25 -11.83 33.55
N GLY A 41 52.64 -11.84 34.74
CA GLY A 41 52.91 -10.83 35.78
C GLY A 41 52.15 -11.14 37.07
N LYS A 42 52.80 -11.83 38.01
CA LYS A 42 52.34 -11.96 39.40
C LYS A 42 52.37 -10.60 40.10
N SER A 43 51.28 -10.17 40.72
CA SER A 43 51.24 -9.76 42.14
C SER A 43 49.87 -9.26 42.61
N PHE A 44 49.43 -9.88 43.71
CA PHE A 44 48.77 -9.32 44.90
C PHE A 44 47.49 -8.46 44.78
N LEU A 45 46.39 -9.12 45.16
CA LEU A 45 45.42 -8.70 46.20
C LEU A 45 45.13 -7.21 46.35
N LEU A 46 44.02 -6.76 45.77
CA LEU A 46 43.19 -5.72 46.36
C LEU A 46 41.71 -6.13 46.27
N SER A 47 41.22 -6.63 47.38
CA SER A 47 39.81 -6.73 47.73
C SER A 47 39.18 -5.33 47.80
N ASN A 48 38.08 -5.12 47.08
CA ASN A 48 36.86 -4.41 47.51
C ASN A 48 35.96 -4.13 46.30
N LEU A 49 35.15 -5.13 45.94
CA LEU A 49 34.00 -4.91 45.06
C LEU A 49 32.88 -4.31 45.91
N ILE A 50 32.70 -3.00 45.83
CA ILE A 50 31.50 -2.35 46.34
C ILE A 50 30.38 -2.64 45.32
N SER A 51 29.58 -3.66 45.59
CA SER A 51 28.36 -3.93 44.84
C SER A 51 27.36 -2.81 45.05
N LEU A 52 27.16 -1.96 44.04
CA LEU A 52 26.07 -0.99 44.02
C LEU A 52 24.81 -1.70 43.52
N ALA A 53 23.95 -2.13 44.44
CA ALA A 53 22.63 -2.65 44.11
C ALA A 53 21.67 -1.49 43.83
N VAL A 54 21.28 -1.31 42.57
CA VAL A 54 20.18 -0.41 42.19
C VAL A 54 18.87 -1.17 42.34
N ALA A 55 18.10 -0.88 43.39
CA ALA A 55 16.74 -1.37 43.52
C ALA A 55 15.81 -0.54 42.62
N VAL A 56 15.41 -1.10 41.48
CA VAL A 56 14.35 -0.51 40.65
C VAL A 56 13.01 -0.95 41.24
N THR A 57 12.34 -0.07 41.99
CA THR A 57 10.95 -0.26 42.39
C THR A 57 10.05 -0.08 41.16
N LEU A 58 9.65 -1.19 40.54
CA LEU A 58 8.58 -1.21 39.54
C LEU A 58 7.25 -0.95 40.24
N ASN A 59 6.90 0.32 40.45
CA ASN A 59 5.54 0.71 40.75
C ASN A 59 4.73 0.62 39.45
N SER A 60 4.35 -0.59 39.05
CA SER A 60 3.35 -0.76 38.01
C SER A 60 2.00 -0.31 38.57
N PRO A 61 1.29 0.64 37.94
CA PRO A 61 -0.10 0.88 38.30
C PRO A 61 -0.89 -0.40 38.04
N LEU A 62 -1.75 -0.76 39.00
CA LEU A 62 -2.67 -1.89 38.92
C LEU A 62 -3.38 -1.91 37.55
N PRO A 63 -3.55 -3.08 36.91
CA PRO A 63 -4.33 -3.15 35.69
C PRO A 63 -5.75 -2.70 36.04
N SER A 64 -6.19 -1.62 35.40
CA SER A 64 -7.58 -1.18 35.46
C SER A 64 -8.45 -2.30 34.87
N LEU A 65 -9.07 -3.09 35.74
CA LEU A 65 -10.14 -4.00 35.38
C LEU A 65 -11.33 -3.14 34.96
N ALA A 66 -11.47 -2.92 33.65
CA ALA A 66 -12.70 -2.37 33.09
C ALA A 66 -13.82 -3.39 33.32
N ILE A 67 -14.64 -3.16 34.35
CA ILE A 67 -15.90 -3.87 34.56
C ILE A 67 -16.84 -3.38 33.45
N PRO A 68 -17.28 -4.23 32.50
CA PRO A 68 -18.29 -3.79 31.55
C PRO A 68 -19.59 -3.54 32.30
N SER A 69 -20.15 -2.34 32.15
CA SER A 69 -21.48 -1.99 32.63
C SER A 69 -22.50 -2.98 32.06
N LEU A 70 -23.22 -3.70 32.93
CA LEU A 70 -24.22 -4.70 32.55
C LEU A 70 -25.57 -4.06 32.14
N ASN A 71 -25.59 -2.80 31.75
CA ASN A 71 -26.83 -2.08 31.45
C ASN A 71 -26.82 -1.39 30.08
N SER A 72 -26.45 -2.15 29.05
CA SER A 72 -26.76 -1.80 27.66
C SER A 72 -27.40 -3.02 27.00
N GLN A 73 -28.72 -2.99 26.86
CA GLN A 73 -29.43 -3.83 25.89
C GLN A 73 -29.08 -3.34 24.48
N THR A 74 -27.88 -3.67 24.02
CA THR A 74 -27.58 -3.73 22.58
C THR A 74 -28.08 -5.06 22.05
N PRO A 75 -28.64 -5.12 20.82
CA PRO A 75 -28.98 -6.39 20.21
C PRO A 75 -27.74 -7.28 20.23
N LEU A 76 -27.85 -8.48 20.79
CA LEU A 76 -26.84 -9.54 20.73
C LEU A 76 -26.64 -9.95 19.27
N LEU A 77 -25.86 -9.17 18.52
CA LEU A 77 -25.23 -9.64 17.31
C LEU A 77 -24.33 -10.81 17.74
N PRO A 78 -24.39 -11.98 17.07
CA PRO A 78 -23.51 -13.08 17.41
C PRO A 78 -22.07 -12.55 17.40
N SER A 79 -21.29 -12.91 18.42
CA SER A 79 -19.86 -12.57 18.50
C SER A 79 -19.13 -13.24 17.34
N THR A 80 -19.15 -12.62 16.17
CA THR A 80 -18.48 -13.12 14.98
C THR A 80 -17.01 -12.73 15.05
N THR A 81 -16.12 -13.72 14.91
CA THR A 81 -14.68 -13.45 14.78
C THR A 81 -14.40 -12.57 13.56
N PRO A 82 -13.31 -11.77 13.54
CA PRO A 82 -12.89 -11.02 12.34
C PRO A 82 -12.78 -11.89 11.09
N PHE A 83 -12.33 -13.15 11.26
CA PHE A 83 -12.30 -14.14 10.19
C PHE A 83 -13.70 -14.44 9.62
N SER A 84 -14.70 -14.65 10.47
CA SER A 84 -16.09 -14.88 10.02
C SER A 84 -16.67 -13.66 9.31
N GLN A 85 -16.39 -12.45 9.81
CA GLN A 85 -16.82 -11.19 9.18
C GLN A 85 -16.18 -11.00 7.80
N SER A 86 -14.90 -11.37 7.64
CA SER A 86 -14.18 -11.19 6.37
C SER A 86 -14.69 -12.03 5.21
N LYS A 87 -15.57 -13.01 5.46
CA LYS A 87 -16.14 -13.86 4.42
C LYS A 87 -17.23 -13.15 3.61
N ASN A 88 -17.88 -12.15 4.19
CA ASN A 88 -18.98 -11.41 3.57
C ASN A 88 -18.64 -9.93 3.55
N LEU A 89 -17.81 -9.53 2.59
CA LEU A 89 -17.44 -8.13 2.42
C LEU A 89 -18.47 -7.44 1.53
N GLU A 90 -19.04 -6.34 2.03
CA GLU A 90 -19.98 -5.55 1.27
C GLU A 90 -19.28 -4.72 0.19
N ILE A 91 -19.81 -4.85 -1.03
CA ILE A 91 -19.35 -4.18 -2.24
C ILE A 91 -20.47 -3.32 -2.82
N GLY A 92 -20.12 -2.32 -3.63
CA GLY A 92 -21.04 -1.33 -4.18
C GLY A 92 -20.98 -0.01 -3.43
N LEU A 93 -21.84 0.90 -3.85
CA LEU A 93 -22.02 2.22 -3.25
C LEU A 93 -22.86 2.15 -1.97
N GLU A 94 -22.59 3.08 -1.06
CA GLU A 94 -23.39 3.38 0.13
C GLU A 94 -23.79 4.85 0.05
N ASP A 95 -25.09 5.14 0.01
CA ASP A 95 -25.63 6.50 -0.15
C ASP A 95 -25.04 7.28 -1.34
N GLY A 96 -24.86 6.61 -2.48
CA GLY A 96 -24.28 7.20 -3.70
C GLY A 96 -22.76 7.44 -3.63
N LYS A 97 -22.08 6.98 -2.57
CA LYS A 97 -20.63 7.14 -2.38
C LYS A 97 -19.93 5.80 -2.31
N ILE A 98 -18.63 5.81 -2.62
CA ILE A 98 -17.78 4.64 -2.39
C ILE A 98 -17.74 4.34 -0.89
N ARG A 99 -17.96 3.06 -0.54
CA ARG A 99 -17.91 2.59 0.84
C ARG A 99 -16.52 2.76 1.47
N PRO A 100 -16.43 2.89 2.80
CA PRO A 100 -15.15 2.82 3.50
C PRO A 100 -14.53 1.43 3.45
N CYS A 101 -13.26 1.35 3.81
CA CYS A 101 -12.63 0.06 4.05
C CYS A 101 -13.11 -0.55 5.36
N PRO A 102 -13.49 -1.83 5.37
CA PRO A 102 -13.87 -2.50 6.61
C PRO A 102 -12.63 -2.65 7.50
N SER A 103 -12.79 -2.42 8.81
CA SER A 103 -11.70 -2.43 9.79
C SER A 103 -10.98 -3.78 9.90
N ILE A 104 -11.66 -4.86 9.50
CA ILE A 104 -11.15 -6.23 9.48
C ILE A 104 -10.30 -6.58 8.24
N ASN A 105 -10.18 -5.67 7.26
CA ASN A 105 -9.45 -5.93 6.02
C ASN A 105 -8.27 -4.98 5.85
N PRO A 106 -7.05 -5.41 6.24
CA PRO A 106 -5.85 -4.60 6.06
C PRO A 106 -5.43 -4.45 4.59
N GLY A 107 -5.93 -5.30 3.68
CA GLY A 107 -5.66 -5.23 2.24
C GLY A 107 -6.69 -4.39 1.49
N CYS A 108 -7.20 -3.32 2.12
CA CYS A 108 -8.18 -2.42 1.55
C CYS A 108 -7.69 -0.97 1.61
N ILE A 109 -7.93 -0.22 0.53
CA ILE A 109 -7.69 1.22 0.43
C ILE A 109 -8.95 1.87 -0.18
N SER A 110 -9.44 2.95 0.42
CA SER A 110 -10.63 3.67 -0.06
C SER A 110 -10.43 5.17 -0.05
N THR A 111 -11.09 5.91 -0.92
CA THR A 111 -11.12 7.38 -0.85
C THR A 111 -12.12 7.91 0.18
N ASN A 112 -12.87 7.02 0.84
CA ASN A 112 -13.81 7.39 1.89
C ASN A 112 -13.05 7.57 3.22
N PRO A 113 -13.14 8.75 3.87
CA PRO A 113 -12.36 9.07 5.07
C PRO A 113 -12.88 8.39 6.34
N LYS A 114 -14.00 7.65 6.29
CA LYS A 114 -14.55 6.94 7.46
C LYS A 114 -13.72 5.72 7.91
N SER A 115 -12.60 5.42 7.24
CA SER A 115 -11.70 4.32 7.59
C SER A 115 -10.25 4.79 7.74
N SER A 116 -9.44 4.08 8.53
CA SER A 116 -8.01 4.37 8.70
C SER A 116 -7.19 4.16 7.42
N SER A 117 -7.65 3.28 6.53
CA SER A 117 -7.01 3.00 5.24
C SER A 117 -7.59 3.89 4.13
N PHE A 118 -7.53 5.21 4.33
CA PHE A 118 -8.04 6.17 3.36
C PHE A 118 -6.96 6.72 2.44
N ALA A 119 -7.34 7.12 1.24
CA ALA A 119 -6.50 7.77 0.25
C ALA A 119 -7.20 8.99 -0.37
N PHE A 120 -6.45 9.86 -1.03
CA PHE A 120 -7.04 10.98 -1.74
C PHE A 120 -7.68 10.53 -3.05
N PRO A 121 -8.82 11.13 -3.45
CA PRO A 121 -9.40 10.87 -4.75
C PRO A 121 -8.48 11.40 -5.87
N TRP A 122 -8.65 10.85 -7.07
CA TRP A 122 -7.87 11.27 -8.23
C TRP A 122 -8.54 12.43 -8.94
N VAL A 123 -7.72 13.32 -9.51
CA VAL A 123 -8.16 14.44 -10.33
C VAL A 123 -7.94 14.10 -11.79
N ILE A 124 -9.01 14.13 -12.56
CA ILE A 124 -9.03 13.88 -14.00
C ILE A 124 -8.65 15.20 -14.71
N PRO A 125 -7.64 15.20 -15.60
CA PRO A 125 -7.33 16.39 -16.38
C PRO A 125 -8.47 16.70 -17.37
N ALA A 126 -8.67 17.99 -17.67
CA ALA A 126 -9.81 18.47 -18.47
C ALA A 126 -9.92 17.82 -19.87
N ASN A 127 -8.80 17.35 -20.44
CA ASN A 127 -8.77 16.63 -21.72
C ASN A 127 -9.24 15.17 -21.65
N ALA A 128 -9.54 14.65 -20.46
CA ALA A 128 -9.89 13.26 -20.23
C ALA A 128 -11.25 13.07 -19.55
N SER A 129 -11.97 14.12 -19.19
CA SER A 129 -13.24 14.03 -18.43
C SER A 129 -14.34 13.31 -19.21
N GLU A 130 -14.54 13.62 -20.50
CA GLU A 130 -15.63 13.07 -21.32
C GLU A 130 -15.52 11.55 -21.51
N ASN A 131 -14.28 11.01 -21.58
CA ASN A 131 -14.01 9.59 -21.82
C ASN A 131 -13.33 8.92 -20.61
N ALA A 132 -13.50 9.48 -19.40
CA ALA A 132 -12.75 9.06 -18.22
C ALA A 132 -12.96 7.59 -17.87
N VAL A 133 -14.20 7.10 -17.95
CA VAL A 133 -14.56 5.72 -17.63
C VAL A 133 -14.00 4.72 -18.65
N GLU A 134 -13.99 5.08 -19.92
CA GLU A 134 -13.39 4.23 -20.98
C GLU A 134 -11.88 4.12 -20.81
N LYS A 135 -11.20 5.26 -20.59
CA LYS A 135 -9.75 5.29 -20.31
C LYS A 135 -9.40 4.48 -19.06
N LEU A 136 -10.21 4.58 -18.01
CA LEU A 136 -10.03 3.82 -16.79
C LEU A 136 -10.17 2.31 -17.02
N GLN A 137 -11.17 1.88 -17.80
CA GLN A 137 -11.32 0.48 -18.18
C GLN A 137 -10.10 -0.02 -18.96
N GLU A 138 -9.64 0.74 -19.95
CA GLU A 138 -8.45 0.41 -20.74
C GLU A 138 -7.21 0.28 -19.85
N ALA A 139 -7.01 1.23 -18.92
CA ALA A 139 -5.89 1.19 -17.99
C ALA A 139 -5.93 -0.02 -17.05
N ILE A 140 -7.11 -0.41 -16.57
CA ILE A 140 -7.28 -1.63 -15.75
C ILE A 140 -6.92 -2.87 -16.57
N LEU A 141 -7.45 -2.99 -17.80
CA LEU A 141 -7.18 -4.14 -18.68
C LEU A 141 -5.70 -4.25 -19.06
N LYS A 142 -5.01 -3.11 -19.21
CA LYS A 142 -3.59 -3.05 -19.58
C LYS A 142 -2.64 -3.34 -18.42
N THR A 143 -2.98 -2.90 -17.21
CA THR A 143 -2.09 -3.04 -16.03
C THR A 143 -2.34 -4.33 -15.26
N GLN A 144 -3.57 -4.83 -15.25
CA GLN A 144 -3.98 -5.94 -14.38
C GLN A 144 -4.07 -7.25 -15.15
N LYS A 145 -3.61 -8.33 -14.52
CA LYS A 145 -3.69 -9.69 -15.09
C LYS A 145 -5.11 -10.22 -14.94
N ASN A 146 -5.69 -10.73 -16.03
CA ASN A 146 -7.02 -11.36 -16.09
C ASN A 146 -8.15 -10.51 -15.49
N ALA A 147 -8.08 -9.19 -15.69
CA ALA A 147 -9.12 -8.26 -15.26
C ALA A 147 -10.46 -8.59 -15.93
N LYS A 148 -11.53 -8.63 -15.12
CA LYS A 148 -12.91 -8.78 -15.58
C LYS A 148 -13.71 -7.59 -15.09
N ILE A 149 -14.20 -6.79 -16.03
CA ILE A 149 -15.14 -5.72 -15.74
C ILE A 149 -16.50 -6.38 -15.47
N GLN A 150 -17.09 -6.11 -14.31
CA GLN A 150 -18.34 -6.73 -13.88
C GLN A 150 -19.54 -5.82 -14.05
N THR A 151 -19.40 -4.54 -13.71
CA THR A 151 -20.55 -3.63 -13.62
C THR A 151 -20.12 -2.23 -14.01
N ILE A 152 -20.91 -1.61 -14.89
CA ILE A 152 -20.86 -0.18 -15.21
C ILE A 152 -22.27 0.33 -14.99
N GLU A 153 -22.47 1.16 -13.97
CA GLU A 153 -23.77 1.71 -13.60
C GLU A 153 -23.74 3.23 -13.67
N ASN A 154 -24.74 3.83 -14.32
CA ASN A 154 -24.93 5.27 -14.31
C ASN A 154 -25.75 5.62 -13.05
N THR A 155 -25.12 6.33 -12.13
CA THR A 155 -25.75 6.83 -10.90
C THR A 155 -26.04 8.33 -11.04
N PRO A 156 -26.98 8.90 -10.26
CA PRO A 156 -27.25 10.33 -10.28
C PRO A 156 -26.00 11.19 -9.97
N ASP A 157 -25.08 10.64 -9.19
CA ASP A 157 -23.85 11.30 -8.75
C ASP A 157 -22.66 11.09 -9.69
N GLY A 158 -22.75 10.19 -10.66
CA GLY A 158 -21.63 9.84 -11.54
C GLY A 158 -21.69 8.42 -12.10
N GLN A 159 -20.60 7.96 -12.67
CA GLN A 159 -20.50 6.61 -13.26
C GLN A 159 -19.74 5.68 -12.32
N TYR A 160 -20.38 4.59 -11.92
CA TYR A 160 -19.81 3.55 -11.08
C TYR A 160 -19.26 2.41 -11.95
N LEU A 161 -18.01 2.03 -11.71
CA LEU A 161 -17.31 0.94 -12.39
C LEU A 161 -16.80 -0.04 -11.34
N ARG A 162 -17.10 -1.33 -11.54
CA ARG A 162 -16.56 -2.43 -10.75
C ARG A 162 -15.79 -3.39 -11.63
N ALA A 163 -14.58 -3.74 -11.19
CA ALA A 163 -13.73 -4.74 -11.83
C ALA A 163 -13.21 -5.76 -10.79
N GLU A 164 -13.03 -6.99 -11.25
CA GLU A 164 -12.33 -8.04 -10.51
C GLU A 164 -11.00 -8.35 -11.19
N VAL A 165 -9.93 -8.36 -10.40
CA VAL A 165 -8.57 -8.57 -10.87
C VAL A 165 -7.92 -9.71 -10.11
N ASP A 166 -7.00 -10.44 -10.71
CA ASP A 166 -6.33 -11.52 -9.99
C ASP A 166 -5.41 -10.94 -8.90
N GLY A 167 -5.47 -11.53 -7.71
CA GLY A 167 -4.58 -11.19 -6.60
C GLY A 167 -3.19 -11.80 -6.76
N ASP A 168 -2.18 -11.21 -6.13
CA ASP A 168 -0.82 -11.73 -6.15
C ASP A 168 -0.70 -13.05 -5.37
N PHE A 169 0.17 -13.96 -5.83
CA PHE A 169 0.47 -15.26 -5.20
C PHE A 169 -0.68 -16.30 -5.18
N GLY A 170 -1.46 -16.39 -6.24
CA GLY A 170 -2.55 -17.37 -6.33
C GLY A 170 -3.68 -17.11 -5.33
N ARG A 171 -3.75 -15.89 -4.80
CA ARG A 171 -4.83 -15.40 -3.97
C ARG A 171 -6.11 -15.25 -4.80
N PRO A 172 -7.29 -15.29 -4.16
CA PRO A 172 -8.54 -15.00 -4.84
C PRO A 172 -8.55 -13.59 -5.41
N ARG A 173 -9.52 -13.33 -6.28
CA ARG A 173 -9.64 -12.08 -7.02
C ARG A 173 -9.85 -10.90 -6.08
N ASP A 174 -9.15 -9.81 -6.33
CA ASP A 174 -9.35 -8.55 -5.66
C ASP A 174 -10.42 -7.74 -6.40
N VAL A 175 -11.11 -6.87 -5.67
CA VAL A 175 -12.17 -6.02 -6.21
C VAL A 175 -11.66 -4.59 -6.30
N LEU A 176 -11.87 -3.99 -7.48
CA LEU A 176 -11.66 -2.59 -7.76
C LEU A 176 -13.01 -1.92 -7.99
N GLU A 177 -13.23 -0.82 -7.30
CA GLU A 177 -14.44 -0.01 -7.40
C GLU A 177 -14.04 1.43 -7.66
N PHE A 178 -14.67 2.04 -8.65
CA PHE A 178 -14.44 3.42 -9.01
C PHE A 178 -15.78 4.12 -9.18
N LEU A 179 -15.86 5.36 -8.71
CA LEU A 179 -16.97 6.27 -8.92
C LEU A 179 -16.40 7.54 -9.53
N VAL A 180 -16.70 7.75 -10.81
CA VAL A 180 -16.27 8.94 -11.56
C VAL A 180 -17.35 10.00 -11.43
N LYS A 181 -17.02 11.12 -10.79
CA LYS A 181 -17.91 12.26 -10.56
C LYS A 181 -17.27 13.53 -11.15
N GLY A 182 -17.64 13.85 -12.39
CA GLY A 182 -17.10 15.00 -13.11
C GLY A 182 -15.59 14.86 -13.34
N ASP A 183 -14.81 15.72 -12.68
CA ASP A 183 -13.36 15.78 -12.73
C ASP A 183 -12.67 14.97 -11.61
N VAL A 184 -13.42 14.30 -10.73
CA VAL A 184 -12.86 13.57 -9.58
C VAL A 184 -13.23 12.09 -9.64
N VAL A 185 -12.29 11.22 -9.27
CA VAL A 185 -12.52 9.78 -9.12
C VAL A 185 -12.36 9.36 -7.67
N ALA A 186 -13.46 8.94 -7.07
CA ALA A 186 -13.46 8.21 -5.82
C ALA A 186 -13.27 6.72 -6.11
N TYR A 187 -12.53 6.00 -5.26
CA TYR A 187 -12.25 4.59 -5.50
C TYR A 187 -12.11 3.80 -4.21
N ARG A 188 -12.30 2.49 -4.34
CA ARG A 188 -11.95 1.52 -3.31
C ARG A 188 -11.32 0.30 -3.98
N CYS A 189 -10.18 -0.12 -3.45
CA CYS A 189 -9.50 -1.33 -3.85
C CYS A 189 -9.42 -2.25 -2.64
N MET A 190 -9.85 -3.49 -2.78
CA MET A 190 -10.02 -4.40 -1.64
C MET A 190 -9.69 -5.84 -2.01
N ALA A 191 -8.86 -6.47 -1.18
CA ALA A 191 -8.65 -7.91 -1.22
C ALA A 191 -9.90 -8.65 -0.72
N THR A 192 -10.44 -9.58 -1.50
CA THR A 192 -11.67 -10.31 -1.10
C THR A 192 -11.44 -11.30 0.03
N LYS A 193 -10.22 -11.81 0.16
CA LYS A 193 -9.85 -12.77 1.19
C LYS A 193 -8.71 -12.24 2.04
N VAL A 194 -9.00 -12.13 3.33
CA VAL A 194 -8.02 -11.77 4.34
C VAL A 194 -7.44 -13.05 4.94
N THR A 195 -6.11 -13.13 4.99
CA THR A 195 -5.41 -14.23 5.64
C THR A 195 -5.25 -13.90 7.12
N TYR A 196 -5.61 -14.84 7.99
CA TYR A 196 -5.51 -14.67 9.45
C TYR A 196 -4.54 -15.68 10.06
N VAL A 197 -3.76 -15.23 11.04
CA VAL A 197 -2.91 -16.10 11.86
C VAL A 197 -3.71 -16.61 13.04
N TYR A 198 -3.88 -17.92 13.12
CA TYR A 198 -4.49 -18.60 14.28
C TYR A 198 -3.42 -18.87 15.35
N PRO A 199 -3.72 -18.73 16.66
CA PRO A 199 -5.00 -18.37 17.31
C PRO A 199 -5.24 -16.87 17.50
N PHE A 200 -4.33 -16.00 17.08
CA PHE A 200 -4.34 -14.57 17.43
C PHE A 200 -5.35 -13.74 16.64
N THR A 201 -6.02 -14.31 15.63
CA THR A 201 -6.97 -13.61 14.75
C THR A 201 -6.40 -12.34 14.12
N THR A 202 -5.07 -12.25 14.01
CA THR A 202 -4.36 -11.14 13.39
C THR A 202 -4.43 -11.28 11.88
N ALA A 203 -4.94 -10.26 11.20
CA ALA A 203 -4.98 -10.21 9.74
C ALA A 203 -3.58 -9.89 9.17
N ILE A 204 -3.16 -10.66 8.16
CA ILE A 204 -1.96 -10.37 7.37
C ILE A 204 -2.36 -9.45 6.23
N GLY A 205 -1.73 -8.28 6.17
CA GLY A 205 -1.89 -7.32 5.09
C GLY A 205 -1.39 -7.81 3.74
N ASP A 206 -1.63 -6.99 2.72
CA ASP A 206 -1.20 -7.21 1.33
C ASP A 206 0.18 -6.57 1.03
N SER A 207 0.92 -6.16 2.07
CA SER A 207 2.21 -5.47 1.94
C SER A 207 2.17 -4.23 1.04
N LYS A 208 1.05 -3.48 1.03
CA LYS A 208 0.79 -2.33 0.14
C LYS A 208 0.54 -2.70 -1.33
N GLY A 209 0.27 -3.96 -1.64
CA GLY A 209 -0.01 -4.42 -3.01
C GLY A 209 -1.17 -3.66 -3.67
N GLN A 210 -2.27 -3.40 -2.95
CA GLN A 210 -3.37 -2.59 -3.48
C GLN A 210 -2.96 -1.13 -3.74
N GLN A 211 -2.07 -0.57 -2.92
CA GLN A 211 -1.58 0.80 -3.12
C GLN A 211 -0.73 0.89 -4.39
N GLU A 212 0.21 -0.05 -4.55
CA GLU A 212 1.08 -0.12 -5.72
C GLU A 212 0.27 -0.39 -7.00
N ARG A 213 -0.74 -1.26 -6.91
CA ARG A 213 -1.68 -1.51 -8.00
C ARG A 213 -2.39 -0.25 -8.46
N LEU A 214 -2.98 0.50 -7.53
CA LEU A 214 -3.66 1.75 -7.82
C LEU A 214 -2.70 2.78 -8.42
N LYS A 215 -1.47 2.85 -7.91
CA LYS A 215 -0.42 3.68 -8.48
C LYS A 215 -0.11 3.29 -9.93
N ASN A 216 0.03 2.00 -10.24
CA ASN A 216 0.28 1.55 -11.62
C ASN A 216 -0.85 1.91 -12.59
N ILE A 217 -2.11 1.82 -12.14
CA ILE A 217 -3.28 2.26 -12.93
C ILE A 217 -3.22 3.76 -13.17
N MET A 218 -2.97 4.55 -12.13
CA MET A 218 -2.83 6.00 -12.21
C MET A 218 -1.68 6.43 -13.13
N ASP A 219 -0.52 5.77 -13.03
CA ASP A 219 0.66 6.04 -13.86
C ASP A 219 0.37 5.77 -15.34
N GLN A 220 -0.45 4.76 -15.68
CA GLN A 220 -0.91 4.55 -17.06
C GLN A 220 -1.88 5.61 -17.54
N LEU A 221 -2.73 6.13 -16.65
CA LEU A 221 -3.71 7.18 -16.97
C LEU A 221 -3.07 8.56 -17.07
N GLY A 222 -1.95 8.78 -16.37
CA GLY A 222 -1.33 10.10 -16.22
C GLY A 222 -2.20 11.07 -15.42
N TRP A 223 -3.06 10.56 -14.53
CA TRP A 223 -3.91 11.37 -13.68
C TRP A 223 -3.17 11.80 -12.41
N TYR A 224 -3.62 12.88 -11.79
CA TYR A 224 -3.00 13.42 -10.59
C TYR A 224 -3.73 12.92 -9.34
N ALA A 225 -2.98 12.49 -8.33
CA ALA A 225 -3.51 12.25 -7.00
C ALA A 225 -2.71 13.07 -5.98
N PRO A 226 -3.39 13.86 -5.13
CA PRO A 226 -2.74 14.48 -3.99
C PRO A 226 -2.09 13.41 -3.10
N SER A 227 -0.89 13.69 -2.60
CA SER A 227 -0.23 12.83 -1.60
C SER A 227 0.14 13.65 -0.37
N PHE A 228 0.17 13.01 0.80
CA PHE A 228 0.61 13.67 2.03
C PHE A 228 2.04 14.22 1.91
N ASP A 229 2.92 13.52 1.20
CA ASP A 229 4.31 13.93 0.98
C ASP A 229 4.45 15.23 0.15
N SER A 230 3.38 15.66 -0.52
CA SER A 230 3.35 16.89 -1.32
C SER A 230 2.78 18.11 -0.59
N MET A 231 2.45 17.97 0.70
CA MET A 231 1.78 19.01 1.50
C MET A 231 2.73 19.78 2.45
N ASP A 232 4.04 19.59 2.31
CA ASP A 232 5.09 20.28 3.08
C ASP A 232 5.62 21.57 2.40
#